data_AF-A0A836VYZ9-F1
#
_entry.id   AF-A0A836VYZ9-F1
#
_cell.length_a   1.000
_cell.length_b   1.000
_cell.length_c   1.000
_cell.angle_alpha   90.00
_cell.angle_beta   90.00
_cell.angle_gamma   90.00
#
_symmetry.space_group_name_H-M   'P 1'
#
loop_
_entity.id
_entity.type
_entity.pdbx_description
1 polymer ?
#
loop_
_entity_poly.entity_id
_entity_poly.type
_entity_poly.pdbx_seq_one_letter_code
_entity_poly.pdbx_strand_id
1 'polypeptide(L)'
;MLKYCPGARSFVEPQIIIGICPYCGEEVEFFEYETEQECLNCGRKVRREASETCVVWCNYAEKCISDLEKKGLIDDERARELRRILRESKAKT
;
A
#
# COMPACT_ATOMS: atom_id res chain seq x y z
N MET A 1 -27.93 1.80 19.43
CA MET A 1 -28.32 1.42 18.06
C MET A 1 -27.17 1.76 17.14
N LEU A 2 -26.68 0.78 16.37
CA LEU A 2 -25.57 0.97 15.44
C LEU A 2 -26.12 1.74 14.22
N LYS A 3 -25.67 2.99 14.00
CA LYS A 3 -26.20 3.88 12.95
C LYS A 3 -25.83 3.44 11.54
N TYR A 4 -24.82 2.58 11.40
CA TYR A 4 -24.31 2.07 10.14
C TYR A 4 -23.68 0.69 10.36
N CYS A 5 -23.52 -0.07 9.27
CA CYS A 5 -22.73 -1.30 9.30
C CYS A 5 -21.25 -0.94 9.53
N PRO A 6 -20.55 -1.48 10.55
CA PRO A 6 -19.15 -1.17 10.79
C PRO A 6 -18.26 -1.47 9.59
N GLY A 7 -18.59 -2.53 8.84
CA GLY A 7 -17.89 -2.90 7.61
C GLY A 7 -18.16 -1.97 6.42
N ALA A 8 -19.15 -1.06 6.51
CA ALA A 8 -19.42 -0.07 5.47
C ALA A 8 -18.60 1.22 5.65
N ARG A 9 -17.89 1.38 6.78
CA ARG A 9 -17.24 2.65 7.13
C ARG A 9 -16.26 3.13 6.06
N SER A 10 -15.43 2.24 5.54
CA SER A 10 -14.46 2.55 4.46
C SER A 10 -15.10 3.01 3.15
N PHE A 11 -16.38 2.70 2.91
CA PHE A 11 -17.09 3.14 1.72
C PHE A 11 -17.79 4.50 1.91
N VAL A 12 -18.17 4.82 3.15
CA VAL A 12 -18.92 6.05 3.48
C VAL A 12 -17.98 7.18 3.89
N GLU A 13 -16.85 6.83 4.52
CA GLU A 13 -15.84 7.78 5.01
C GLU A 13 -14.43 7.23 4.71
N PRO A 14 -14.04 7.15 3.42
CA PRO A 14 -12.72 6.66 3.05
C PRO A 14 -11.62 7.55 3.60
N GLN A 15 -10.54 6.93 4.05
CA GLN A 15 -9.37 7.65 4.55
C GLN A 15 -8.49 8.13 3.40
N ILE A 16 -7.94 9.33 3.55
CA ILE A 16 -6.91 9.86 2.65
C ILE A 16 -5.54 9.42 3.15
N ILE A 17 -4.73 8.96 2.20
CA ILE A 17 -3.36 8.53 2.43
C ILE A 17 -2.46 9.44 1.61
N ILE A 18 -1.52 10.11 2.28
CA ILE A 18 -0.56 11.00 1.64
C ILE A 18 0.68 10.18 1.26
N GLY A 19 1.03 10.22 -0.02
CA GLY A 19 2.31 9.73 -0.54
C GLY A 19 3.12 10.85 -1.18
N ILE A 20 4.40 10.60 -1.45
CA ILE A 20 5.25 11.54 -2.18
C ILE A 20 5.44 11.06 -3.61
N CYS A 21 5.25 11.96 -4.59
CA CYS A 21 5.51 11.67 -5.98
C CYS A 21 7.01 11.41 -6.18
N PRO A 22 7.44 10.20 -6.60
CA PRO A 22 8.86 9.87 -6.75
C PRO A 22 9.51 10.61 -7.94
N TYR A 23 8.71 11.30 -8.75
CA TYR A 23 9.17 11.97 -9.96
C TYR A 23 9.32 13.49 -9.83
N CYS A 24 8.61 14.13 -8.89
CA CYS A 24 8.66 15.58 -8.72
C CYS A 24 8.67 16.05 -7.26
N GLY A 25 8.47 15.14 -6.29
CA GLY A 25 8.49 15.45 -4.87
C GLY A 25 7.17 16.02 -4.30
N GLU A 26 6.17 16.27 -5.13
CA GLU A 26 4.86 16.77 -4.68
C GLU A 26 4.10 15.70 -3.88
N GLU A 27 3.28 16.14 -2.92
CA GLU A 27 2.32 15.25 -2.26
C GLU A 27 1.28 14.73 -3.25
N VAL A 28 0.91 13.47 -3.07
CA VAL A 28 -0.15 12.80 -3.84
C VAL A 28 -1.10 12.16 -2.85
N GLU A 29 -2.37 12.53 -2.96
CA GLU A 29 -3.44 11.95 -2.17
C GLU A 29 -3.97 10.68 -2.84
N PHE A 30 -4.14 9.63 -2.04
CA PHE A 30 -4.79 8.39 -2.42
C PHE A 30 -5.98 8.16 -1.50
N PHE A 31 -7.12 7.73 -2.04
CA PHE A 31 -8.11 7.08 -1.19
C PHE A 31 -7.58 5.72 -0.72
N GLU A 32 -8.03 5.25 0.45
CA GLU A 32 -7.52 4.00 1.05
C GLU A 32 -7.64 2.75 0.14
N TYR A 33 -8.57 2.77 -0.80
CA TYR A 33 -8.81 1.71 -1.79
C TYR A 33 -8.08 1.93 -3.13
N GLU A 34 -7.43 3.08 -3.33
CA GLU A 34 -6.65 3.38 -4.53
C GLU A 34 -5.22 2.86 -4.42
N THR A 35 -4.71 2.30 -5.52
CA THR A 35 -3.34 1.79 -5.62
C THR A 35 -2.49 2.58 -6.61
N GLU A 36 -3.12 3.33 -7.51
CA GLU A 36 -2.48 4.28 -8.42
C GLU A 36 -3.33 5.56 -8.54
N GLN A 37 -2.67 6.70 -8.71
CA GLN A 37 -3.26 8.02 -8.92
C GLN A 37 -2.39 8.81 -9.91
N GLU A 38 -2.94 9.77 -10.62
CA GLU A 38 -2.15 10.74 -11.39
C GLU A 38 -1.65 11.86 -10.47
N CYS A 39 -0.36 12.18 -10.51
CA CYS A 39 0.18 13.33 -9.80
C CYS A 39 -0.28 14.63 -10.48
N LEU A 40 -1.05 15.46 -9.76
CA LEU A 40 -1.62 16.70 -10.31
C LEU A 40 -0.57 17.75 -10.70
N ASN A 41 0.65 17.66 -10.16
CA ASN A 41 1.74 18.56 -10.51
C ASN A 41 2.48 18.15 -11.80
N CYS A 42 2.81 16.87 -11.97
CA CYS A 42 3.64 16.41 -13.10
C CYS A 42 2.96 15.48 -14.12
N GLY A 43 1.70 15.10 -13.90
CA GLY A 43 0.89 14.27 -14.81
C GLY A 43 1.32 12.81 -14.90
N ARG A 44 2.29 12.36 -14.10
CA ARG A 44 2.72 10.95 -14.09
C ARG A 44 1.87 10.12 -13.15
N LYS A 45 1.60 8.87 -13.54
CA LYS A 45 0.99 7.88 -12.66
C LYS A 45 1.93 7.52 -11.51
N VAL A 46 1.48 7.75 -10.29
CA VAL A 46 2.15 7.36 -9.05
C VAL A 46 1.41 6.16 -8.48
N ARG A 47 2.16 5.14 -8.08
CA ARG A 47 1.61 3.99 -7.34
C ARG A 47 1.91 4.18 -5.86
N ARG A 48 0.93 3.86 -5.02
CA ARG A 48 1.13 3.79 -3.59
C ARG A 48 2.13 2.67 -3.27
N GLU A 49 2.93 2.85 -2.23
CA GLU A 49 3.77 1.79 -1.69
C GLU A 49 2.95 0.58 -1.24
N ALA A 50 3.57 -0.59 -1.33
CA ALA A 50 2.99 -1.85 -0.92
C ALA A 50 2.59 -1.78 0.57
N SER A 51 1.28 -1.81 0.85
CA SER A 51 0.76 -1.90 2.21
C SER A 51 0.81 -3.34 2.72
N GLU A 52 0.71 -3.52 4.03
CA GLU A 52 0.60 -4.84 4.65
C GLU A 52 -0.59 -5.63 4.09
N THR A 53 -1.68 -4.93 3.79
CA THR A 53 -2.86 -5.51 3.14
C THR A 53 -2.51 -6.11 1.78
N CYS A 54 -1.73 -5.43 0.93
CA CYS A 54 -1.37 -5.98 -0.37
C CYS A 54 -0.46 -7.22 -0.25
N VAL A 55 0.39 -7.28 0.78
CA VAL A 55 1.24 -8.44 1.05
C VAL A 55 0.42 -9.66 1.46
N VAL A 56 -0.71 -9.48 2.16
CA VAL A 56 -1.53 -10.59 2.66
C VAL A 56 -2.17 -11.40 1.52
N TRP A 57 -2.67 -10.77 0.46
CA TRP A 57 -3.46 -11.44 -0.59
C TRP A 57 -2.76 -11.57 -1.95
N CYS A 58 -1.66 -10.84 -2.19
CA CYS A 58 -1.02 -10.82 -3.50
C CYS A 58 -0.09 -12.03 -3.71
N ASN A 59 -0.34 -12.80 -4.78
CA ASN A 59 0.51 -13.94 -5.18
C ASN A 59 1.95 -13.54 -5.52
N TYR A 60 2.19 -12.28 -5.88
CA TYR A 60 3.51 -11.74 -6.24
C TYR A 60 4.22 -11.02 -5.09
N ALA A 61 3.68 -11.07 -3.86
CA ALA A 61 4.21 -10.32 -2.73
C ALA A 61 5.69 -10.60 -2.44
N GLU A 62 6.13 -11.86 -2.47
CA GLU A 62 7.55 -12.22 -2.23
C GLU A 62 8.50 -11.56 -3.24
N LYS A 63 8.11 -11.58 -4.52
CA LYS A 63 8.87 -10.95 -5.60
C LYS A 63 8.89 -9.43 -5.42
N CYS A 64 7.75 -8.83 -5.07
CA CYS A 64 7.64 -7.40 -4.82
C CYS A 64 8.58 -6.95 -3.69
N ILE A 65 8.56 -7.63 -2.54
CA ILE A 65 9.43 -7.31 -1.41
C ILE A 65 10.91 -7.43 -1.81
N SER A 66 11.28 -8.50 -2.51
CA SER A 66 12.66 -8.71 -2.98
C SER A 66 13.12 -7.63 -3.98
N ASP A 67 12.24 -7.18 -4.87
CA ASP A 67 12.56 -6.14 -5.86
C ASP A 67 12.70 -4.76 -5.20
N LEU A 68 11.90 -4.47 -4.17
CA LEU A 68 11.97 -3.20 -3.42
C LEU A 68 13.27 -3.13 -2.59
N GLU A 69 13.62 -4.21 -1.90
CA GLU A 69 14.85 -4.31 -1.09
C GLU A 69 16.10 -4.16 -1.98
N LYS A 70 16.16 -4.89 -3.11
CA LYS A 70 17.28 -4.77 -4.07
C LYS A 70 17.45 -3.38 -4.66
N LYS A 71 16.37 -2.61 -4.79
CA LYS A 71 16.40 -1.24 -5.30
C LYS A 71 16.67 -0.20 -4.21
N GLY A 72 16.81 -0.61 -2.94
CA GLY A 72 16.97 0.30 -1.80
C GLY A 72 15.75 1.19 -1.57
N LEU A 73 14.56 0.76 -2.00
CA LEU A 73 13.30 1.48 -1.80
C LEU A 73 12.66 1.17 -0.45
N ILE A 74 13.09 0.09 0.20
CA ILE A 74 12.77 -0.27 1.58
C ILE A 74 14.06 -0.70 2.27
N ASP A 75 14.15 -0.46 3.58
CA ASP A 75 15.26 -0.95 4.39
C ASP A 75 15.08 -2.43 4.79
N ASP A 76 16.16 -3.01 5.33
CA ASP A 76 16.17 -4.41 5.76
C ASP A 76 15.15 -4.71 6.86
N GLU A 77 14.81 -3.72 7.70
CA GLU A 77 13.83 -3.89 8.78
C GLU A 77 12.42 -4.05 8.22
N ARG A 78 12.02 -3.13 7.34
CA ARG A 78 10.74 -3.17 6.64
C ARG A 78 10.61 -4.41 5.77
N ALA A 79 11.67 -4.80 5.07
CA ALA A 79 11.67 -6.03 4.27
C ALA A 79 11.45 -7.28 5.13
N ARG A 80 12.06 -7.36 6.32
CA ARG A 80 11.82 -8.47 7.28
C ARG A 80 10.37 -8.49 7.78
N GLU A 81 9.82 -7.32 8.10
CA GLU A 81 8.44 -7.19 8.56
C GLU A 81 7.43 -7.67 7.50
N LEU A 82 7.55 -7.20 6.25
CA LEU A 82 6.65 -7.61 5.16
C LEU A 82 6.74 -9.12 4.89
N ARG A 83 7.95 -9.71 4.95
CA ARG A 83 8.12 -11.18 4.83
C ARG A 83 7.51 -11.94 6.01
N ARG A 84 7.48 -11.37 7.21
CA ARG A 84 6.79 -11.97 8.36
C ARG A 84 5.28 -12.01 8.10
N ILE A 85 4.69 -10.90 7.70
CA ILE A 85 3.25 -10.79 7.38
C ILE A 85 2.85 -11.78 6.28
N LEU A 86 3.66 -11.90 5.22
CA LEU A 86 3.42 -12.86 4.13
C LEU A 86 3.43 -14.33 4.59
N ARG A 87 4.31 -14.68 5.54
CA ARG A 87 4.36 -16.04 6.10
C ARG A 87 3.16 -16.33 6.99
N GLU A 88 2.81 -15.39 7.84
CA GLU A 88 1.65 -15.50 8.75
C GLU A 88 0.32 -15.60 7.98
N SER A 89 0.18 -14.92 6.83
CA SER A 89 -1.03 -15.03 6.00
C SER A 89 -1.17 -16.41 5.36
N LYS A 90 -0.07 -16.98 4.84
CA LYS A 90 -0.05 -18.33 4.24
C LYS A 90 -0.31 -19.44 5.26
N ALA A 91 0.12 -19.27 6.51
CA ALA A 91 -0.10 -20.26 7.57
C ALA A 91 -1.56 -20.36 8.04
N LYS A 92 -2.40 -19.36 7.71
CA LYS A 92 -3.83 -19.32 8.06
C LYS A 92 -4.75 -19.83 6.93
N THR A 93 -4.17 -20.20 5.79
CA THR A 93 -4.88 -20.71 4.60
C THR A 93 -4.66 -22.22 4.50
#